data_AF-A0AA37BGL7-F1
#
_entry.id   AF-A0AA37BGL7-F1
#
_cell.length_a   1.000
_cell.length_b   1.000
_cell.length_c   1.000
_cell.angle_alpha   90.00
_cell.angle_beta   90.00
_cell.angle_gamma   90.00
#
_symmetry.space_group_name_H-M   'P 1'
#
loop_
_entity.id
_entity.type
_entity.pdbx_description
1 polymer ?
#
loop_
_entity_poly.entity_id
_entity_poly.type
_entity_poly.pdbx_seq_one_letter_code
_entity_poly.pdbx_strand_id
1 'polypeptide(L)'
;MRARAETAVTDGPADPIRVTSLLRHGLMPVFFRTRLRARGGLPHVPERPFTMLVRRTRSAAALLAAAMTLTACASQSTTSAVPAPAAAASSAVPSASSTSSPLTITDPWVKTTEEGMTAAFGTLVNNTGTDVTVVSGSSPLSPEIELHEVVDSGGKMVMRPKAGGFTVPARGTHPLQPGGDHIMLMGVTEKVEPGAQIAFTLTLSDGSALEFTAVGKDFAGGEEDYQPGGDMDGDMDGDMDMGGHDDKGKDAHTGGDDQ
;
A
#
# COMPACT_ATOMS: atom_id res chain seq x y z
N MET A 1 -44.21 -48.57 24.53
CA MET A 1 -44.47 -50.02 24.60
C MET A 1 -43.95 -50.67 23.32
N ARG A 2 -43.38 -51.89 23.37
CA ARG A 2 -42.88 -52.71 22.22
C ARG A 2 -41.76 -52.00 21.41
N ALA A 3 -40.48 -52.36 21.41
CA ALA A 3 -39.69 -53.56 21.75
C ALA A 3 -39.52 -54.61 20.62
N ARG A 4 -38.25 -55.04 20.43
CA ARG A 4 -37.70 -56.13 19.59
C ARG A 4 -37.64 -55.90 18.06
N ALA A 5 -36.67 -56.46 17.31
CA ALA A 5 -35.34 -57.03 17.67
C ALA A 5 -34.51 -57.38 16.40
N GLU A 6 -33.19 -57.60 16.59
CA GLU A 6 -32.29 -58.51 15.80
C GLU A 6 -32.05 -58.18 14.30
N THR A 7 -30.92 -58.55 13.65
CA THR A 7 -29.73 -59.36 14.04
C THR A 7 -28.42 -58.87 13.37
N ALA A 8 -27.29 -59.51 13.68
CA ALA A 8 -25.95 -59.36 13.06
C ALA A 8 -25.92 -59.63 11.53
N VAL A 9 -24.85 -59.44 10.73
CA VAL A 9 -23.44 -59.94 10.81
C VAL A 9 -22.63 -59.41 9.58
N THR A 10 -21.29 -59.31 9.41
CA THR A 10 -20.02 -59.69 10.10
C THR A 10 -19.08 -58.43 10.13
N ASP A 11 -17.85 -58.37 10.70
CA ASP A 11 -16.51 -58.87 10.28
C ASP A 11 -16.12 -58.61 8.79
N GLY A 12 -14.92 -58.11 8.41
CA GLY A 12 -13.70 -57.75 9.17
C GLY A 12 -12.67 -56.95 8.29
N PRO A 13 -11.47 -56.58 8.81
CA PRO A 13 -10.56 -55.61 8.17
C PRO A 13 -9.36 -56.22 7.39
N ALA A 14 -8.86 -55.53 6.35
CA ALA A 14 -7.61 -55.90 5.67
C ALA A 14 -6.91 -54.75 4.89
N ASP A 15 -6.06 -53.99 5.57
CA ASP A 15 -4.78 -53.47 5.03
C ASP A 15 -3.69 -54.55 5.26
N PRO A 16 -2.44 -54.45 4.70
CA PRO A 16 -1.95 -53.66 3.57
C PRO A 16 -1.14 -54.52 2.55
N ILE A 17 -0.76 -53.98 1.37
CA ILE A 17 0.32 -54.56 0.54
C ILE A 17 1.34 -53.51 0.06
N ARG A 18 2.62 -53.74 0.39
CA ARG A 18 3.82 -53.08 -0.19
C ARG A 18 4.65 -54.09 -0.97
N VAL A 19 4.66 -54.02 -2.30
CA VAL A 19 5.70 -54.59 -3.20
C VAL A 19 5.52 -53.97 -4.60
N THR A 20 6.54 -53.75 -5.45
CA THR A 20 8.00 -53.99 -5.38
C THR A 20 8.75 -52.85 -6.09
N SER A 21 10.04 -52.67 -5.80
CA SER A 21 10.96 -51.94 -6.68
C SER A 21 11.08 -52.60 -8.06
N LEU A 22 11.18 -51.82 -9.15
CA LEU A 22 11.72 -52.31 -10.42
C LEU A 22 12.91 -51.44 -10.87
N LEU A 23 14.07 -52.09 -10.93
CA LEU A 23 15.38 -51.50 -11.15
C LEU A 23 15.68 -51.37 -12.65
N ARG A 24 15.74 -50.14 -13.21
CA ARG A 24 16.13 -49.92 -14.61
C ARG A 24 17.43 -49.13 -14.74
N HIS A 25 18.53 -49.86 -14.92
CA HIS A 25 19.84 -49.31 -15.26
C HIS A 25 19.83 -48.62 -16.64
N GLY A 26 20.63 -47.55 -16.81
CA GLY A 26 20.71 -46.80 -18.07
C GLY A 26 21.83 -45.75 -18.14
N LEU A 27 23.06 -46.20 -18.39
CA LEU A 27 24.22 -45.47 -18.95
C LEU A 27 24.49 -44.00 -18.54
N MET A 28 25.56 -43.80 -17.75
CA MET A 28 26.52 -42.71 -17.98
C MET A 28 27.34 -43.04 -19.24
N PRO A 29 27.71 -42.06 -20.10
CA PRO A 29 28.91 -41.22 -19.89
C PRO A 29 28.65 -39.74 -20.29
N VAL A 30 29.57 -38.76 -20.34
CA VAL A 30 31.04 -38.71 -20.50
C VAL A 30 31.64 -37.57 -19.65
N PHE A 31 32.84 -37.76 -19.09
CA PHE A 31 33.62 -36.67 -18.47
C PHE A 31 34.20 -35.70 -19.52
N PHE A 32 33.72 -34.45 -19.58
CA PHE A 32 34.42 -33.38 -20.31
C PHE A 32 35.21 -32.47 -19.36
N ARG A 33 36.39 -32.95 -18.94
CA ARG A 33 37.30 -32.26 -18.02
C ARG A 33 38.11 -31.14 -18.73
N THR A 34 37.45 -30.05 -19.11
CA THR A 34 38.14 -28.85 -19.63
C THR A 34 38.91 -28.13 -18.52
N ARG A 35 40.14 -28.59 -18.22
CA ARG A 35 41.13 -27.76 -17.55
C ARG A 35 41.63 -26.69 -18.53
N LEU A 36 40.98 -25.53 -18.59
CA LEU A 36 41.58 -24.34 -19.21
C LEU A 36 42.30 -23.50 -18.15
N ARG A 37 43.42 -22.90 -18.55
CA ARG A 37 44.37 -22.23 -17.64
C ARG A 37 43.77 -21.00 -16.98
N ALA A 38 44.08 -20.82 -15.70
CA ALA A 38 44.12 -19.49 -15.12
C ALA A 38 45.14 -18.62 -15.88
N ARG A 39 44.69 -17.45 -16.36
CA ARG A 39 45.53 -16.28 -16.65
C ARG A 39 44.84 -15.05 -16.05
N GLY A 40 45.65 -14.15 -15.50
CA GLY A 40 45.17 -13.03 -14.70
C GLY A 40 44.38 -12.00 -15.52
N GLY A 41 43.44 -11.36 -14.86
CA GLY A 41 42.54 -10.37 -15.45
C GLY A 41 41.52 -9.87 -14.43
N LEU A 42 41.97 -9.55 -13.21
CA LEU A 42 41.14 -8.82 -12.25
C LEU A 42 40.80 -7.45 -12.88
N PRO A 43 39.53 -7.12 -13.14
CA PRO A 43 39.19 -5.74 -13.46
C PRO A 43 39.47 -4.92 -12.21
N HIS A 44 40.43 -4.01 -12.27
CA HIS A 44 40.69 -3.12 -11.14
C HIS A 44 39.42 -2.31 -10.87
N VAL A 45 38.86 -2.44 -9.67
CA VAL A 45 37.90 -1.47 -9.17
C VAL A 45 38.74 -0.30 -8.66
N PRO A 46 38.61 0.91 -9.22
CA PRO A 46 39.25 2.08 -8.64
C PRO A 46 38.56 2.39 -7.32
N GLU A 47 39.13 1.91 -6.22
CA GLU A 47 38.80 2.25 -4.84
C GLU A 47 38.63 3.77 -4.72
N ARG A 48 37.38 4.24 -4.74
CA ARG A 48 37.08 5.67 -4.53
C ARG A 48 37.22 5.93 -3.03
N PRO A 49 38.21 6.72 -2.57
CA PRO A 49 38.27 7.06 -1.16
C PRO A 49 36.99 7.81 -0.79
N PHE A 50 36.22 7.25 0.15
CA PHE A 50 35.10 7.92 0.79
C PHE A 50 35.64 9.06 1.66
N THR A 51 36.04 10.15 1.01
CA THR A 51 36.43 11.40 1.67
C THR A 51 35.19 11.98 2.35
N MET A 52 35.00 11.57 3.59
CA MET A 52 33.94 12.03 4.49
C MET A 52 33.99 13.56 4.57
N LEU A 53 33.15 14.25 3.78
CA LEU A 53 33.08 15.71 3.76
C LEU A 53 32.33 16.19 5.00
N VAL A 54 32.98 16.09 6.15
CA VAL A 54 32.54 16.70 7.39
C VAL A 54 32.43 18.20 7.14
N ARG A 55 31.20 18.72 7.01
CA ARG A 55 30.88 20.15 7.00
C ARG A 55 31.18 20.76 8.39
N ARG A 56 32.47 20.81 8.71
CA ARG A 56 33.00 21.20 10.01
C ARG A 56 32.90 22.72 10.13
N THR A 57 31.87 23.16 10.84
CA THR A 57 31.65 24.58 11.19
C THR A 57 32.93 25.22 11.69
N ARG A 58 33.46 26.19 10.96
CA ARG A 58 34.59 27.02 11.39
C ARG A 58 34.22 28.49 11.22
N SER A 59 33.88 29.09 12.35
CA SER A 59 33.70 30.53 12.49
C SER A 59 34.97 31.25 12.04
N ALA A 60 34.87 32.10 11.03
CA ALA A 60 35.91 33.01 10.62
C ALA A 60 35.44 34.43 10.94
N ALA A 61 35.94 35.00 12.03
CA ALA A 61 35.63 36.38 12.40
C ALA A 61 36.36 37.34 11.45
N ALA A 62 35.59 38.07 10.63
CA ALA A 62 36.10 39.16 9.80
C ALA A 62 35.70 40.50 10.42
N LEU A 63 36.65 41.14 11.11
CA LEU A 63 36.49 42.50 11.62
C LEU A 63 36.48 43.49 10.46
N LEU A 64 35.35 44.13 10.19
CA LEU A 64 35.30 45.40 9.47
C LEU A 64 34.60 46.44 10.34
N ALA A 65 35.37 47.41 10.84
CA ALA A 65 34.84 48.50 11.62
C ALA A 65 34.27 49.59 10.69
N ALA A 66 32.97 49.82 10.77
CA ALA A 66 32.29 50.95 10.12
C ALA A 66 31.50 51.72 11.19
N ALA A 67 32.20 52.53 11.99
CA ALA A 67 31.57 53.42 12.95
C ALA A 67 31.02 54.65 12.22
N MET A 68 29.70 54.78 12.16
CA MET A 68 29.07 56.08 11.93
C MET A 68 27.91 56.27 12.91
N THR A 69 27.95 57.39 13.61
CA THR A 69 27.07 57.70 14.74
C THR A 69 25.78 58.36 14.28
N LEU A 70 24.68 58.07 14.98
CA LEU A 70 23.66 59.10 15.18
C LEU A 70 22.92 58.91 16.51
N THR A 71 23.15 59.85 17.43
CA THR A 71 22.44 59.95 18.71
C THR A 71 21.00 60.39 18.45
N ALA A 72 20.03 59.57 18.86
CA ALA A 72 18.61 59.91 18.87
C ALA A 72 18.12 60.12 20.31
N CYS A 73 18.59 61.17 20.98
CA CYS A 73 18.04 61.58 22.28
C CYS A 73 16.70 62.33 22.06
N ALA A 74 15.70 62.02 22.89
CA ALA A 74 14.35 62.52 22.72
C ALA A 74 14.16 63.96 23.22
N SER A 75 13.17 64.66 22.64
CA SER A 75 12.13 65.34 23.44
C SER A 75 10.90 65.73 22.63
N GLN A 76 9.76 65.18 23.07
CA GLN A 76 8.57 65.92 23.52
C GLN A 76 8.13 67.16 22.71
N SER A 77 6.87 67.15 22.28
CA SER A 77 6.10 68.37 21.99
C SER A 77 4.70 68.21 22.60
N THR A 78 4.17 69.30 23.15
CA THR A 78 3.03 69.27 24.08
C THR A 78 1.67 69.48 23.41
N THR A 79 0.65 68.96 24.08
CA THR A 79 -0.80 69.16 23.92
C THR A 79 -1.24 70.50 23.31
N SER A 80 -2.08 70.48 22.26
CA SER A 80 -3.46 71.02 22.31
C SER A 80 -4.27 70.80 21.01
N ALA A 81 -5.58 71.01 21.12
CA ALA A 81 -6.61 71.12 20.07
C ALA A 81 -7.05 69.84 19.30
N VAL A 82 -8.34 69.80 18.99
CA VAL A 82 -9.11 68.74 18.31
C VAL A 82 -10.01 69.41 17.27
N PRO A 83 -10.08 68.92 16.02
CA PRO A 83 -11.39 68.43 15.55
C PRO A 83 -11.38 67.26 14.54
N ALA A 84 -12.36 66.37 14.73
CA ALA A 84 -13.05 65.53 13.72
C ALA A 84 -12.27 64.39 13.00
N PRO A 85 -12.97 63.32 12.55
CA PRO A 85 -12.32 62.09 12.11
C PRO A 85 -12.25 61.92 10.58
N ALA A 86 -11.09 61.47 10.08
CA ALA A 86 -11.00 60.75 8.81
C ALA A 86 -11.13 59.25 9.08
N ALA A 87 -11.98 58.55 8.33
CA ALA A 87 -12.28 57.14 8.59
C ALA A 87 -11.11 56.21 8.22
N ALA A 88 -10.39 55.71 9.23
CA ALA A 88 -9.46 54.60 9.04
C ALA A 88 -10.26 53.31 8.79
N ALA A 89 -10.39 52.91 7.53
CA ALA A 89 -11.01 51.65 7.14
C ALA A 89 -10.17 50.48 7.67
N SER A 90 -10.59 49.90 8.79
CA SER A 90 -9.95 48.72 9.37
C SER A 90 -10.19 47.53 8.45
N SER A 91 -9.21 47.27 7.58
CA SER A 91 -9.19 46.11 6.71
C SER A 91 -8.88 44.88 7.54
N ALA A 92 -9.93 44.33 8.16
CA ALA A 92 -9.87 43.06 8.87
C ALA A 92 -9.54 41.94 7.86
N VAL A 93 -8.25 41.66 7.71
CA VAL A 93 -7.79 40.47 7.00
C VAL A 93 -8.39 39.24 7.71
N PRO A 94 -9.16 38.39 7.02
CA PRO A 94 -9.66 37.17 7.64
C PRO A 94 -8.45 36.29 7.95
N SER A 95 -8.14 36.13 9.24
CA SER A 95 -7.16 35.14 9.68
C SER A 95 -7.71 33.76 9.31
N ALA A 96 -7.20 33.20 8.22
CA ALA A 96 -7.47 31.82 7.85
C ALA A 96 -7.11 30.95 9.04
N SER A 97 -8.13 30.43 9.73
CA SER A 97 -7.93 29.54 10.85
C SER A 97 -7.44 28.22 10.27
N SER A 98 -6.13 28.01 10.30
CA SER A 98 -5.54 26.70 10.03
C SER A 98 -5.95 25.78 11.17
N THR A 99 -7.15 25.22 11.05
CA THR A 99 -7.69 24.18 11.93
C THR A 99 -6.68 23.06 11.94
N SER A 100 -5.95 22.93 13.04
CA SER A 100 -4.95 21.89 13.21
C SER A 100 -5.64 20.54 13.09
N SER A 101 -5.42 19.85 11.97
CA SER A 101 -6.04 18.54 11.74
C SER A 101 -5.71 17.63 12.92
N PRO A 102 -6.69 16.88 13.48
CA PRO A 102 -6.48 16.06 14.68
C PRO A 102 -5.46 14.95 14.45
N LEU A 103 -5.33 14.54 13.18
CA LEU A 103 -4.39 13.56 12.68
C LEU A 103 -3.25 14.25 11.93
N THR A 104 -2.07 13.65 11.94
CA THR A 104 -0.91 14.06 11.14
C THR A 104 -0.27 12.83 10.50
N ILE A 105 0.58 13.00 9.48
CA ILE A 105 1.32 11.89 8.86
C ILE A 105 2.82 12.19 8.81
N THR A 106 3.64 11.21 9.20
CA THR A 106 5.11 11.29 9.15
C THR A 106 5.67 10.47 7.98
N ASP A 107 6.74 10.99 7.38
CA ASP A 107 7.46 10.42 6.23
C ASP A 107 6.60 9.94 5.04
N PRO A 108 5.52 10.67 4.65
CA PRO A 108 4.61 10.22 3.59
C PRO A 108 5.30 10.04 2.23
N TRP A 109 4.98 8.93 1.55
CA TRP A 109 5.55 8.62 0.24
C TRP A 109 4.62 7.78 -0.64
N VAL A 110 4.85 7.82 -1.95
CA VAL A 110 4.12 7.04 -2.95
C VAL A 110 5.12 6.16 -3.70
N LYS A 111 4.78 4.91 -3.99
CA LYS A 111 5.59 4.08 -4.89
C LYS A 111 5.53 4.65 -6.31
N THR A 112 6.67 4.73 -6.99
CA THR A 112 6.75 5.18 -8.38
C THR A 112 5.99 4.25 -9.33
N THR A 113 5.38 4.81 -10.37
CA THR A 113 4.72 4.07 -11.46
C THR A 113 4.70 4.92 -12.73
N GLU A 114 4.64 4.27 -13.89
CA GLU A 114 4.40 4.95 -15.18
C GLU A 114 2.91 5.25 -15.38
N GLU A 115 2.02 4.30 -15.07
CA GLU A 115 0.56 4.41 -15.18
C GLU A 115 -0.16 3.34 -14.32
N GLY A 116 -1.50 3.38 -14.26
CA GLY A 116 -2.35 2.30 -13.77
C GLY A 116 -2.63 2.33 -12.27
N MET A 117 -1.80 1.67 -11.47
CA MET A 117 -2.04 1.44 -10.03
C MET A 117 -0.77 1.66 -9.20
N THR A 118 -0.89 2.32 -8.05
CA THR A 118 0.19 2.44 -7.06
C THR A 118 -0.33 2.66 -5.65
N ALA A 119 0.55 2.57 -4.66
CA ALA A 119 0.21 2.71 -3.24
C ALA A 119 1.01 3.84 -2.56
N ALA A 120 0.38 4.46 -1.56
CA ALA A 120 0.94 5.48 -0.70
C ALA A 120 1.00 5.03 0.77
N PHE A 121 2.07 5.45 1.43
CA PHE A 121 2.61 4.90 2.67
C PHE A 121 3.13 6.03 3.58
N GLY A 122 3.38 5.72 4.86
CA GLY A 122 3.83 6.68 5.87
C GLY A 122 3.53 6.19 7.28
N THR A 123 3.30 7.08 8.23
CA THR A 123 2.72 6.70 9.54
C THR A 123 1.78 7.79 10.02
N LEU A 124 0.52 7.43 10.26
CA LEU A 124 -0.48 8.32 10.83
C LEU A 124 -0.22 8.48 12.34
N VAL A 125 -0.33 9.71 12.85
CA VAL A 125 -0.05 10.07 14.24
C VAL A 125 -1.23 10.90 14.77
N ASN A 126 -1.95 10.36 15.77
CA ASN A 126 -3.12 10.99 16.37
C ASN A 126 -2.70 11.83 17.59
N ASN A 127 -2.86 13.15 17.48
CA ASN A 127 -2.46 14.10 18.52
C ASN A 127 -3.61 14.51 19.46
N THR A 128 -4.73 13.79 19.43
CA THR A 128 -5.91 14.06 20.27
C THR A 128 -6.02 13.11 21.48
N GLY A 129 -7.07 13.28 22.29
CA GLY A 129 -7.41 12.38 23.40
C GLY A 129 -8.47 11.33 23.07
N THR A 130 -8.80 11.15 21.78
CA THR A 130 -9.87 10.28 21.28
C THR A 130 -9.37 9.51 20.05
N ASP A 131 -9.97 8.36 19.75
CA ASP A 131 -9.64 7.61 18.54
C ASP A 131 -10.14 8.37 17.29
N VAL A 132 -9.37 8.33 16.21
CA VAL A 132 -9.67 9.03 14.94
C VAL A 132 -9.59 8.02 13.81
N THR A 133 -10.63 7.90 12.99
CA THR A 133 -10.65 6.96 11.86
C THR A 133 -10.55 7.69 10.53
N VAL A 134 -9.60 7.31 9.67
CA VAL A 134 -9.57 7.69 8.26
C VAL A 134 -10.57 6.82 7.51
N VAL A 135 -11.52 7.43 6.78
CA VAL A 135 -12.60 6.70 6.10
C VAL A 135 -12.47 6.68 4.57
N SER A 136 -11.81 7.68 3.98
CA SER A 136 -11.54 7.75 2.54
C SER A 136 -10.41 8.74 2.23
N GLY A 137 -10.05 8.86 0.95
CA GLY A 137 -9.05 9.82 0.49
C GLY A 137 -9.29 10.32 -0.93
N SER A 138 -8.54 11.34 -1.32
CA SER A 138 -8.50 11.89 -2.69
C SER A 138 -7.11 12.46 -3.02
N SER A 139 -6.78 12.50 -4.31
CA SER A 139 -5.55 13.10 -4.85
C SER A 139 -5.81 13.52 -6.30
N PRO A 140 -5.25 14.62 -6.82
CA PRO A 140 -5.35 14.96 -8.25
C PRO A 140 -4.69 13.92 -9.18
N LEU A 141 -3.85 13.03 -8.65
CA LEU A 141 -3.13 11.99 -9.40
C LEU A 141 -4.03 10.81 -9.85
N SER A 142 -5.15 10.59 -9.17
CA SER A 142 -5.94 9.36 -9.28
C SER A 142 -7.44 9.67 -9.20
N PRO A 143 -8.29 9.17 -10.11
CA PRO A 143 -9.73 9.39 -10.05
C PRO A 143 -10.36 8.72 -8.82
N GLU A 144 -9.75 7.64 -8.33
CA GLU A 144 -10.23 6.84 -7.22
C GLU A 144 -9.08 6.50 -6.25
N ILE A 145 -9.39 6.46 -4.96
CA ILE A 145 -8.49 6.07 -3.87
C ILE A 145 -9.24 5.17 -2.91
N GLU A 146 -8.65 4.00 -2.63
CA GLU A 146 -9.16 3.04 -1.66
C GLU A 146 -8.23 2.96 -0.43
N LEU A 147 -8.79 2.53 0.70
CA LEU A 147 -8.00 2.17 1.90
C LEU A 147 -7.88 0.65 1.91
N HIS A 148 -6.66 0.11 1.80
CA HIS A 148 -6.39 -1.32 1.68
C HIS A 148 -5.73 -1.90 2.92
N GLU A 149 -5.96 -3.19 3.14
CA GLU A 149 -5.24 -4.03 4.10
C GLU A 149 -4.65 -5.25 3.40
N VAL A 150 -3.59 -5.81 3.99
CA VAL A 150 -2.98 -7.06 3.53
C VAL A 150 -3.24 -8.15 4.57
N VAL A 151 -3.79 -9.28 4.15
CA VAL A 151 -4.18 -10.39 5.03
C VAL A 151 -3.63 -11.73 4.53
N ASP A 152 -3.31 -12.64 5.44
CA ASP A 152 -3.07 -14.04 5.05
C ASP A 152 -4.41 -14.72 4.70
N SER A 153 -4.48 -15.24 3.48
CA SER A 153 -5.59 -16.05 2.97
C SER A 153 -5.10 -17.45 2.63
N GLY A 154 -4.70 -18.21 3.66
CA GLY A 154 -4.29 -19.62 3.54
C GLY A 154 -2.84 -19.80 3.08
N GLY A 155 -1.91 -19.00 3.61
CA GLY A 155 -0.51 -19.00 3.20
C GLY A 155 -0.24 -18.13 1.96
N LYS A 156 -1.10 -17.15 1.70
CA LYS A 156 -1.01 -16.17 0.61
C LYS A 156 -1.26 -14.78 1.18
N MET A 157 -0.38 -13.82 0.90
CA MET A 157 -0.60 -12.41 1.24
C MET A 157 -1.51 -11.79 0.18
N VAL A 158 -2.73 -11.45 0.59
CA VAL A 158 -3.78 -10.86 -0.26
C VAL A 158 -4.03 -9.42 0.15
N MET A 159 -3.91 -8.51 -0.82
CA MET A 159 -4.26 -7.10 -0.70
C MET A 159 -5.74 -6.90 -1.03
N ARG A 160 -6.51 -6.24 -0.14
CA ARG A 160 -7.96 -6.02 -0.32
C ARG A 160 -8.45 -4.68 0.27
N PRO A 161 -9.58 -4.13 -0.21
CA PRO A 161 -10.22 -2.97 0.41
C PRO A 161 -10.66 -3.22 1.86
N LYS A 162 -10.48 -2.21 2.71
CA LYS A 162 -10.71 -2.22 4.17
C LYS A 162 -11.91 -1.34 4.52
N ALA A 163 -13.12 -1.90 4.44
CA ALA A 163 -14.39 -1.17 4.59
C ALA A 163 -14.58 -0.40 5.93
N GLY A 164 -13.79 -0.71 6.97
CA GLY A 164 -13.78 0.04 8.24
C GLY A 164 -12.81 1.23 8.29
N GLY A 165 -11.96 1.40 7.27
CA GLY A 165 -10.91 2.42 7.24
C GLY A 165 -9.78 2.20 8.26
N PHE A 166 -8.99 3.24 8.51
CA PHE A 166 -7.83 3.19 9.41
C PHE A 166 -8.11 3.91 10.72
N THR A 167 -8.46 3.17 11.78
CA THR A 167 -8.59 3.71 13.14
C THR A 167 -7.21 3.91 13.77
N VAL A 168 -6.91 5.16 14.12
CA VAL A 168 -5.68 5.58 14.80
C VAL A 168 -6.02 5.92 16.25
N PRO A 169 -5.56 5.12 17.25
CA PRO A 169 -6.00 5.29 18.63
C PRO A 169 -5.52 6.60 19.26
N ALA A 170 -6.20 7.06 20.31
CA ALA A 170 -5.88 8.27 21.06
C ALA A 170 -4.40 8.28 21.50
N ARG A 171 -3.67 9.37 21.17
CA ARG A 171 -2.22 9.51 21.40
C ARG A 171 -1.34 8.43 20.75
N GLY A 172 -1.90 7.62 19.85
CA GLY A 172 -1.23 6.52 19.18
C GLY A 172 -0.80 6.83 17.75
N THR A 173 -0.31 5.79 17.08
CA THR A 173 0.12 5.83 15.68
C THR A 173 -0.42 4.62 14.92
N HIS A 174 -0.48 4.74 13.60
CA HIS A 174 -0.91 3.68 12.70
C HIS A 174 0.01 3.68 11.46
N PRO A 175 0.89 2.67 11.30
CA PRO A 175 1.86 2.63 10.20
C PRO A 175 1.18 2.21 8.89
N LEU A 176 1.42 2.97 7.83
CA LEU A 176 0.98 2.62 6.48
C LEU A 176 2.18 2.12 5.68
N GLN A 177 2.24 0.83 5.36
CA GLN A 177 3.46 0.17 4.87
C GLN A 177 3.18 -1.01 3.91
N PRO A 178 4.12 -1.35 3.00
CA PRO A 178 4.06 -2.59 2.21
C PRO A 178 3.92 -3.83 3.12
N GLY A 179 3.14 -4.83 2.70
CA GLY A 179 2.80 -5.99 3.54
C GLY A 179 1.83 -5.70 4.69
N GLY A 180 1.14 -4.56 4.66
CA GLY A 180 0.16 -4.15 5.68
C GLY A 180 -0.81 -3.08 5.18
N ASP A 181 -1.44 -2.36 6.11
CA ASP A 181 -2.39 -1.28 5.80
C ASP A 181 -1.73 -0.18 4.93
N HIS A 182 -2.42 0.28 3.88
CA HIS A 182 -1.92 1.34 2.97
C HIS A 182 -3.01 2.00 2.13
N ILE A 183 -2.70 3.16 1.56
CA ILE A 183 -3.63 3.92 0.70
C ILE A 183 -3.38 3.52 -0.76
N MET A 184 -4.37 2.94 -1.44
CA MET A 184 -4.24 2.49 -2.82
C MET A 184 -4.80 3.55 -3.79
N LEU A 185 -4.10 3.80 -4.88
CA LEU A 185 -4.48 4.74 -5.94
C LEU A 185 -4.85 3.95 -7.20
N MET A 186 -6.11 4.10 -7.62
CA MET A 186 -6.73 3.31 -8.69
C MET A 186 -6.95 4.19 -9.93
N GLY A 187 -6.35 3.81 -11.06
CA GLY A 187 -6.51 4.51 -12.34
C GLY A 187 -5.57 5.73 -12.50
N VAL A 188 -4.36 5.66 -11.96
CA VAL A 188 -3.34 6.72 -12.09
C VAL A 188 -2.97 6.94 -13.55
N THR A 189 -3.26 8.14 -14.09
CA THR A 189 -3.01 8.51 -15.49
C THR A 189 -1.72 9.30 -15.71
N GLU A 190 -1.10 9.80 -14.65
CA GLU A 190 0.16 10.57 -14.71
C GLU A 190 1.29 9.81 -14.03
N LYS A 191 2.48 9.87 -14.64
CA LYS A 191 3.68 9.21 -14.12
C LYS A 191 4.09 9.75 -12.76
N VAL A 192 4.28 8.84 -11.80
CA VAL A 192 4.87 9.14 -10.49
C VAL A 192 6.39 8.96 -10.56
N GLU A 193 7.13 10.06 -10.75
CA GLU A 193 8.60 10.05 -10.79
C GLU A 193 9.26 10.09 -9.39
N PRO A 194 10.50 9.58 -9.24
CA PRO A 194 11.27 9.73 -8.00
C PRO A 194 11.46 11.20 -7.62
N GLY A 195 11.06 11.57 -6.40
CA GLY A 195 11.10 12.96 -5.93
C GLY A 195 9.92 13.84 -6.37
N ALA A 196 8.95 13.31 -7.13
CA ALA A 196 7.69 14.01 -7.39
C ALA A 196 6.95 14.32 -6.08
N GLN A 197 6.17 15.40 -6.07
CA GLN A 197 5.38 15.83 -4.92
C GLN A 197 3.89 15.67 -5.23
N ILE A 198 3.24 14.76 -4.52
CA ILE A 198 1.86 14.36 -4.76
C ILE A 198 1.01 14.83 -3.57
N ALA A 199 0.01 15.65 -3.84
CA ALA A 199 -0.94 16.11 -2.81
C ALA A 199 -1.97 15.02 -2.50
N PHE A 200 -2.32 14.88 -1.23
CA PHE A 200 -3.36 13.98 -0.72
C PHE A 200 -4.25 14.72 0.27
N THR A 201 -5.55 14.45 0.20
CA THR A 201 -6.54 14.88 1.17
C THR A 201 -7.30 13.65 1.67
N LEU A 202 -7.03 13.26 2.92
CA LEU A 202 -7.76 12.18 3.61
C LEU A 202 -8.97 12.74 4.34
N THR A 203 -10.09 12.02 4.28
CA THR A 203 -11.31 12.33 5.02
C THR A 203 -11.37 11.50 6.31
N LEU A 204 -11.68 12.17 7.42
CA LEU A 204 -11.78 11.58 8.73
C LEU A 204 -13.25 11.36 9.12
N SER A 205 -13.50 10.43 10.05
CA SER A 205 -14.85 10.01 10.49
C SER A 205 -15.67 11.12 11.19
N ASP A 206 -15.05 12.23 11.57
CA ASP A 206 -15.71 13.44 12.11
C ASP A 206 -16.07 14.47 11.02
N GLY A 207 -15.72 14.20 9.75
CA GLY A 207 -15.86 15.12 8.63
C GLY A 207 -14.67 16.09 8.46
N SER A 208 -13.64 16.00 9.30
CA SER A 208 -12.40 16.77 9.14
C SER A 208 -11.56 16.22 7.97
N ALA A 209 -10.67 17.06 7.44
CA ALA A 209 -9.69 16.68 6.43
C ALA A 209 -8.26 16.66 7.01
N LEU A 210 -7.43 15.75 6.52
CA LEU A 210 -5.97 15.77 6.66
C LEU A 210 -5.35 15.93 5.27
N GLU A 211 -4.82 17.12 5.00
CA GLU A 211 -4.06 17.44 3.78
C GLU A 211 -2.57 17.22 4.01
N PHE A 212 -1.88 16.56 3.06
CA PHE A 212 -0.43 16.39 3.09
C PHE A 212 0.17 16.23 1.69
N THR A 213 1.48 16.37 1.59
CA THR A 213 2.25 16.07 0.38
C THR A 213 3.10 14.83 0.62
N ALA A 214 2.94 13.81 -0.22
CA ALA A 214 3.79 12.63 -0.26
C ALA A 214 4.87 12.78 -1.33
N VAL A 215 6.03 12.15 -1.13
CA VAL A 215 7.14 12.15 -2.10
C VAL A 215 7.18 10.82 -2.87
N GLY A 216 7.28 10.85 -4.20
CA GLY A 216 7.49 9.66 -5.02
C GLY A 216 8.84 8.98 -4.72
N LYS A 217 8.85 7.67 -4.47
CA LYS A 217 10.07 6.88 -4.19
C LYS A 217 10.02 5.54 -4.92
N ASP A 218 11.15 5.14 -5.49
CA ASP A 218 11.32 3.78 -6.03
C ASP A 218 11.30 2.75 -4.89
N PHE A 219 10.44 1.74 -5.02
CA PHE A 219 10.37 0.62 -4.09
C PHE A 219 10.11 -0.69 -4.85
N ALA A 220 11.01 -1.66 -4.69
CA ALA A 220 11.07 -2.89 -5.47
C ALA A 220 10.72 -4.13 -4.63
N GLY A 221 9.63 -4.05 -3.86
CA GLY A 221 9.06 -5.17 -3.12
C GLY A 221 7.57 -4.98 -2.89
N GLY A 222 6.93 -5.98 -2.29
CA GLY A 222 5.47 -6.02 -2.09
C GLY A 222 4.74 -6.75 -3.21
N GLU A 223 5.27 -7.90 -3.65
CA GLU A 223 4.52 -8.87 -4.45
C GLU A 223 3.39 -9.50 -3.62
N GLU A 224 2.24 -8.82 -3.62
CA GLU A 224 0.99 -9.19 -2.95
C GLU A 224 -0.11 -9.42 -4.00
N ASP A 225 -0.93 -10.47 -3.85
CA ASP A 225 -2.04 -10.77 -4.78
C ASP A 225 -3.20 -9.78 -4.51
N TYR A 226 -3.59 -8.94 -5.47
CA TYR A 226 -4.77 -8.05 -5.33
C TYR A 226 -6.08 -8.82 -5.49
N GLN A 227 -6.96 -8.71 -4.50
CA GLN A 227 -8.38 -9.05 -4.64
C GLN A 227 -9.23 -7.79 -4.57
N PRO A 228 -10.04 -7.45 -5.60
CA PRO A 228 -11.03 -6.39 -5.50
C PRO A 228 -12.05 -6.71 -4.41
N GLY A 229 -12.66 -5.68 -3.83
CA GLY A 229 -13.78 -5.85 -2.91
C GLY A 229 -14.95 -6.52 -3.63
N GLY A 230 -15.31 -7.72 -3.22
CA GLY A 230 -16.42 -8.45 -3.82
C GLY A 230 -17.76 -7.88 -3.37
N ASP A 231 -18.49 -7.25 -4.29
CA ASP A 231 -19.92 -7.00 -4.14
C ASP A 231 -20.66 -8.31 -3.86
N MET A 232 -21.67 -8.27 -2.99
CA MET A 232 -22.49 -9.42 -2.66
C MET A 232 -23.62 -9.60 -3.68
N ASP A 233 -23.25 -9.83 -4.94
CA ASP A 233 -24.15 -10.20 -6.04
C ASP A 233 -24.66 -11.63 -5.82
N GLY A 234 -25.57 -11.76 -4.86
CA GLY A 234 -26.16 -13.01 -4.39
C GLY A 234 -27.28 -13.53 -5.29
N ASP A 235 -27.03 -13.64 -6.60
CA ASP A 235 -28.00 -14.23 -7.54
C ASP A 235 -28.11 -15.74 -7.33
N MET A 236 -29.07 -16.12 -6.49
CA MET A 236 -29.52 -17.49 -6.30
C MET A 236 -30.40 -17.94 -7.48
N ASP A 237 -29.78 -18.18 -8.65
CA ASP A 237 -30.44 -18.84 -9.78
C ASP A 237 -30.66 -20.35 -9.49
N GLY A 238 -31.64 -20.61 -8.64
CA GLY A 238 -32.18 -21.93 -8.39
C GLY A 238 -33.40 -22.22 -9.25
N ASP A 239 -33.41 -23.42 -9.84
CA ASP A 239 -34.56 -24.11 -10.44
C ASP A 239 -35.09 -23.56 -11.80
N MET A 240 -34.99 -24.38 -12.86
CA MET A 240 -36.17 -24.99 -13.50
C MET A 240 -35.82 -25.93 -14.66
N ASP A 241 -36.56 -27.05 -14.72
CA ASP A 241 -36.56 -28.06 -15.78
C ASP A 241 -37.33 -27.62 -17.04
N MET A 242 -36.75 -27.87 -18.23
CA MET A 242 -37.47 -28.14 -19.50
C MET A 242 -36.59 -28.96 -20.46
N GLY A 243 -37.16 -30.00 -21.10
CA GLY A 243 -36.55 -30.76 -22.19
C GLY A 243 -36.64 -30.07 -23.57
N GLY A 244 -36.34 -30.71 -24.71
CA GLY A 244 -35.94 -32.10 -25.00
C GLY A 244 -36.01 -32.36 -26.53
N HIS A 245 -35.73 -33.60 -27.00
CA HIS A 245 -35.50 -33.97 -28.42
C HIS A 245 -34.14 -33.43 -28.97
N ASP A 246 -33.51 -33.99 -30.01
CA ASP A 246 -34.00 -34.82 -31.13
C ASP A 246 -33.33 -36.19 -31.34
N ASP A 247 -34.03 -37.03 -32.11
CA ASP A 247 -33.67 -38.41 -32.46
C ASP A 247 -32.62 -38.52 -33.60
N LYS A 248 -31.79 -39.57 -33.53
CA LYS A 248 -31.36 -40.33 -34.72
C LYS A 248 -30.78 -41.71 -34.39
N GLY A 249 -31.64 -42.71 -34.25
CA GLY A 249 -31.25 -44.11 -34.42
C GLY A 249 -30.93 -44.43 -35.89
N LYS A 250 -29.85 -45.21 -36.13
CA LYS A 250 -29.65 -46.06 -37.33
C LYS A 250 -28.79 -47.28 -37.00
N ASP A 251 -29.39 -48.15 -36.20
CA ASP A 251 -29.43 -49.60 -36.38
C ASP A 251 -28.79 -50.18 -37.66
N ALA A 252 -27.89 -51.14 -37.45
CA ALA A 252 -27.63 -52.24 -38.37
C ALA A 252 -27.24 -53.50 -37.58
N HIS A 253 -28.08 -54.53 -37.68
CA HIS A 253 -27.82 -55.90 -37.21
C HIS A 253 -26.52 -56.45 -37.84
N THR A 254 -25.82 -57.44 -37.27
CA THR A 254 -26.27 -58.82 -36.97
C THR A 254 -25.27 -59.37 -35.92
N GLY A 255 -25.64 -60.14 -34.89
CA GLY A 255 -26.41 -61.38 -34.95
C GLY A 255 -25.46 -62.52 -35.35
N GLY A 256 -25.23 -63.47 -34.44
CA GLY A 256 -24.39 -64.65 -34.70
C GLY A 256 -25.12 -65.90 -34.23
N ASP A 257 -24.88 -67.02 -34.89
CA ASP A 257 -25.28 -68.39 -34.54
C ASP A 257 -24.34 -69.37 -35.28
N ASP A 258 -24.32 -70.64 -34.87
CA ASP A 258 -23.24 -71.61 -35.14
C ASP A 258 -23.24 -72.31 -36.52
N GLN A 259 -22.04 -72.75 -36.95
CA GLN A 259 -21.73 -74.12 -37.43
C GLN A 259 -20.26 -74.50 -37.14
#